data_AF-A0AAP0NCX2-F1
#
_entry.id   AF-A0AAP0NCX2-F1
#
_cell.length_a   1.000
_cell.length_b   1.000
_cell.length_c   1.000
_cell.angle_alpha   90.00
_cell.angle_beta   90.00
_cell.angle_gamma   90.00
#
_symmetry.space_group_name_H-M   'P 1'
#
loop_
_entity.id
_entity.type
_entity.pdbx_description
1 polymer ?
#
loop_
_entity_poly.entity_id
_entity_poly.type
_entity_poly.pdbx_seq_one_letter_code
_entity_poly.pdbx_strand_id
1 'polypeptide(L)'
;MQCPCPSLILIPKRRRIYVLEQVFRNAILCLNEEDRNLPAIELMLPLLQRGIAVHHSGLLPIIKELMELLFQEGLVKALFTTETLIAMGLNMPAKTVVFTAVKKWDGDSHRYIRSGEYIQMSGRAGRCGKDERRICII
;
A
#
# COMPACT_ATOMS: atom_id res chain seq x y z
N MET A 1 7.90 -4.86 -18.33
CA MET A 1 7.91 -4.95 -16.85
C MET A 1 8.30 -3.59 -16.31
N GLN A 2 7.35 -2.89 -15.70
CA GLN A 2 7.56 -1.57 -15.13
C GLN A 2 8.09 -1.78 -13.72
N CYS A 3 9.37 -1.52 -13.45
CA CYS A 3 9.91 -1.53 -12.10
C CYS A 3 9.31 -0.33 -11.37
N PRO A 4 8.32 -0.54 -10.48
CA PRO A 4 7.77 0.57 -9.72
C PRO A 4 8.78 0.92 -8.63
N CYS A 5 8.89 2.18 -8.24
CA CYS A 5 9.57 2.51 -6.99
C CYS A 5 8.64 2.13 -5.84
N PRO A 6 8.93 1.10 -5.00
CA PRO A 6 8.10 0.85 -3.83
C PRO A 6 8.15 2.07 -2.92
N SER A 7 7.00 2.68 -2.72
CA SER A 7 6.78 3.66 -1.66
C SER A 7 6.18 2.90 -0.49
N LEU A 8 6.89 2.90 0.63
CA LEU A 8 6.41 2.30 1.87
C LEU A 8 5.70 3.38 2.68
N ILE A 9 4.43 3.12 2.99
CA ILE A 9 3.62 3.97 3.83
C ILE A 9 3.49 3.34 5.22
N LEU A 10 3.90 4.08 6.24
CA LEU A 10 3.78 3.64 7.63
C LEU A 10 2.62 4.35 8.35
N ILE A 11 1.77 3.57 9.04
CA ILE A 11 0.80 4.06 10.03
C ILE A 11 1.09 3.38 11.38
N PRO A 12 1.28 4.14 12.48
CA PRO A 12 1.29 3.55 13.81
C PRO A 12 -0.13 3.57 14.39
N LYS A 13 -0.83 2.43 14.43
CA LYS A 13 -1.97 2.23 15.33
C LYS A 13 -2.15 0.76 15.77
N ARG A 14 -2.96 0.59 16.83
CA ARG A 14 -3.21 -0.65 17.59
C ARG A 14 -3.75 -1.77 16.69
N ARG A 15 -3.09 -2.93 16.72
CA ARG A 15 -3.53 -4.14 16.01
C ARG A 15 -4.81 -4.71 16.64
N ARG A 16 -5.83 -4.92 15.80
CA ARG A 16 -6.97 -5.80 16.10
C ARG A 16 -6.94 -6.96 15.11
N ILE A 17 -6.12 -7.97 15.43
CA ILE A 17 -5.84 -9.12 14.54
C ILE A 17 -7.15 -9.85 14.18
N TYR A 18 -8.04 -10.03 15.15
CA TYR A 18 -9.33 -10.70 14.95
C TYR A 18 -10.21 -10.01 13.90
N VAL A 19 -10.27 -8.67 13.91
CA VAL A 19 -11.08 -7.90 12.95
C VAL A 19 -10.50 -8.03 11.55
N LEU A 20 -9.18 -8.00 11.41
CA LEU A 20 -8.51 -8.13 10.12
C LEU A 20 -8.82 -9.48 9.46
N GLU A 21 -8.74 -10.58 10.22
CA GLU A 21 -9.03 -11.91 9.67
C GLU A 21 -10.49 -12.05 9.23
N GLN A 22 -11.42 -11.49 9.99
CA GLN A 22 -12.84 -11.51 9.65
C GLN A 22 -13.11 -10.75 8.35
N VAL A 23 -12.57 -9.53 8.22
CA VAL A 23 -12.73 -8.71 7.01
C VAL A 23 -12.09 -9.40 5.80
N PHE A 24 -10.90 -9.99 5.96
CA PHE A 24 -10.22 -10.71 4.89
C PHE A 24 -10.98 -11.96 4.46
N ARG A 25 -11.48 -12.77 5.39
CA ARG A 25 -12.31 -13.95 5.09
C ARG A 25 -13.59 -13.56 4.35
N ASN A 26 -14.27 -12.50 4.79
CA ASN A 26 -15.47 -12.01 4.12
C ASN A 26 -15.19 -11.57 2.68
N ALA A 27 -14.07 -10.89 2.44
CA ALA A 27 -13.66 -10.50 1.10
C ALA A 27 -13.31 -11.69 0.19
N ILE A 28 -12.67 -12.74 0.74
CA ILE A 28 -12.39 -13.98 0.00
C ILE A 28 -13.67 -14.73 -0.39
N LEU A 29 -14.71 -14.69 0.46
CA LEU A 29 -16.00 -15.31 0.12
C LEU A 29 -16.65 -14.67 -1.12
N CYS A 30 -16.32 -13.42 -1.45
CA CYS A 30 -16.78 -12.76 -2.66
C CYS A 30 -16.01 -13.17 -3.93
N LEU A 31 -14.89 -13.90 -3.79
CA LEU A 31 -14.11 -14.43 -4.92
C LEU A 31 -14.66 -15.78 -5.40
N ASN A 32 -14.39 -16.10 -6.67
CA ASN A 32 -14.63 -17.41 -7.26
C ASN A 32 -13.74 -18.47 -6.60
N GLU A 33 -14.19 -19.73 -6.55
CA GLU A 33 -13.46 -20.82 -5.88
C GLU A 33 -12.05 -21.05 -6.46
N GLU A 34 -11.88 -20.83 -7.76
CA GLU A 34 -10.57 -20.91 -8.43
C GLU A 34 -9.60 -19.84 -7.93
N ASP A 35 -10.09 -18.61 -7.71
CA ASP A 35 -9.28 -17.49 -7.23
C ASP A 35 -8.94 -17.63 -5.74
N ARG A 36 -9.85 -18.21 -4.93
CA ARG A 36 -9.64 -18.38 -3.47
C ARG A 36 -8.42 -19.23 -3.14
N ASN A 37 -8.11 -20.21 -3.98
CA ASN A 37 -7.02 -21.16 -3.79
C ASN A 37 -5.70 -20.69 -4.42
N LEU A 38 -5.64 -19.44 -4.91
CA LEU A 38 -4.41 -18.89 -5.46
C LEU A 38 -3.35 -18.77 -4.33
N PRO A 39 -2.10 -19.23 -4.57
CA PRO A 39 -1.02 -19.13 -3.59
C PRO A 39 -0.77 -17.68 -3.13
N ALA A 40 -1.02 -16.71 -4.01
CA ALA A 40 -0.90 -15.29 -3.69
C ALA A 40 -1.85 -14.86 -2.56
N ILE A 41 -3.07 -15.39 -2.50
CA ILE A 41 -4.06 -15.06 -1.48
C ILE A 41 -3.70 -15.75 -0.15
N GLU A 42 -3.26 -17.00 -0.20
CA GLU A 42 -2.79 -17.72 1.00
C GLU A 42 -1.61 -17.02 1.67
N LEU A 43 -0.67 -16.49 0.87
CA LEU A 43 0.50 -15.74 1.37
C LEU A 43 0.14 -14.35 1.90
N MET A 44 -0.99 -13.76 1.52
CA MET A 44 -1.41 -12.44 2.02
C MET A 44 -1.83 -12.49 3.48
N LEU A 45 -2.58 -13.52 3.90
CA LEU A 45 -3.08 -13.62 5.27
C LEU A 45 -1.97 -13.51 6.34
N PRO A 46 -0.87 -14.28 6.29
CA PRO A 46 0.20 -14.18 7.27
C PRO A 46 0.94 -12.83 7.22
N LEU A 47 1.04 -12.19 6.05
CA LEU A 47 1.61 -10.86 5.93
C LEU A 47 0.72 -9.81 6.59
N LEU A 48 -0.59 -9.89 6.37
CA LEU A 48 -1.57 -8.98 6.95
C LEU A 48 -1.70 -9.15 8.47
N GLN A 49 -1.60 -10.37 8.99
CA GLN A 49 -1.50 -10.63 10.44
C GLN A 49 -0.24 -9.95 11.04
N ARG A 50 0.86 -9.92 10.28
CA ARG A 50 2.07 -9.15 10.62
C ARG A 50 1.92 -7.65 10.33
N GLY A 51 0.75 -7.19 9.87
CA GLY A 51 0.47 -5.78 9.60
C GLY A 51 1.24 -5.23 8.40
N ILE A 52 1.61 -6.10 7.47
CA ILE A 52 2.26 -5.77 6.20
C ILE A 52 1.24 -6.04 5.09
N ALA A 53 0.96 -5.03 4.27
CA ALA A 53 0.16 -5.16 3.07
C ALA A 53 0.99 -4.78 1.84
N VAL A 54 0.64 -5.35 0.70
CA VAL A 54 1.25 -5.05 -0.60
C VAL A 54 0.14 -4.63 -1.54
N HIS A 55 0.35 -3.57 -2.32
CA HIS A 55 -0.58 -3.09 -3.32
C HIS A 55 0.17 -2.77 -4.62
N HIS A 56 -0.11 -3.54 -5.67
CA HIS A 56 0.44 -3.32 -7.00
C HIS A 56 -0.64 -3.57 -8.05
N SER A 57 -0.41 -3.10 -9.28
CA SER A 57 -1.37 -3.20 -10.40
C SER A 57 -1.79 -4.63 -10.74
N GLY A 58 -0.95 -5.61 -10.46
CA GLY A 58 -1.18 -7.04 -10.72
C GLY A 58 -2.10 -7.76 -9.72
N LEU A 59 -2.60 -7.07 -8.69
CA LEU A 59 -3.58 -7.63 -7.77
C LEU A 59 -5.00 -7.55 -8.33
N LEU A 60 -5.84 -8.53 -7.95
CA LEU A 60 -7.28 -8.52 -8.24
C LEU A 60 -7.93 -7.24 -7.71
N PRO A 61 -8.88 -6.62 -8.44
CA PRO A 61 -9.57 -5.40 -8.02
C PRO A 61 -10.11 -5.46 -6.58
N ILE A 62 -10.79 -6.55 -6.22
CA ILE A 62 -11.36 -6.73 -4.88
C ILE A 62 -10.29 -6.80 -3.77
N ILE A 63 -9.12 -7.36 -4.08
CA ILE A 63 -7.99 -7.42 -3.14
C ILE A 63 -7.37 -6.03 -2.99
N LYS A 64 -7.28 -5.24 -4.06
CA LYS A 64 -6.79 -3.85 -4.01
C LYS A 64 -7.67 -2.98 -3.11
N GLU A 65 -8.99 -3.05 -3.30
CA GLU A 65 -9.96 -2.34 -2.47
C GLU A 65 -9.88 -2.78 -1.00
N LEU A 66 -9.71 -4.08 -0.75
CA LEU A 66 -9.52 -4.61 0.60
C LEU A 66 -8.26 -4.03 1.27
N MET A 67 -7.12 -4.01 0.57
CA MET A 67 -5.87 -3.46 1.12
C MET A 67 -6.01 -1.96 1.43
N GLU A 68 -6.70 -1.22 0.57
CA GLU A 68 -6.98 0.21 0.75
C GLU A 68 -7.87 0.46 1.98
N LEU A 69 -8.94 -0.32 2.13
CA LEU A 69 -9.85 -0.22 3.28
C LEU A 69 -9.13 -0.56 4.60
N LEU A 70 -8.37 -1.67 4.62
CA LEU A 70 -7.57 -2.05 5.80
C LEU A 70 -6.53 -0.98 6.17
N PHE A 71 -5.99 -0.28 5.18
CA PHE A 71 -5.06 0.82 5.38
C PHE A 71 -5.75 2.08 5.91
N GLN A 72 -6.92 2.46 5.36
CA GLN A 72 -7.71 3.60 5.83
C GLN A 72 -8.18 3.42 7.29
N GLU A 73 -8.59 2.21 7.65
CA GLU A 73 -8.97 1.84 9.02
C GLU A 73 -7.76 1.78 9.98
N GLY A 74 -6.53 1.80 9.45
CA GLY A 74 -5.29 1.75 10.23
C GLY A 74 -5.03 0.37 10.87
N LEU A 75 -5.56 -0.69 10.26
CA LEU A 75 -5.32 -2.08 10.66
C LEU A 75 -3.95 -2.59 10.18
N VAL A 76 -3.44 -2.01 9.08
CA VAL A 76 -2.12 -2.29 8.52
C VAL A 76 -1.12 -1.23 8.97
N LYS A 77 0.09 -1.67 9.35
CA LYS A 77 1.17 -0.77 9.78
C LYS A 77 2.05 -0.31 8.64
N ALA A 78 2.30 -1.19 7.67
CA ALA A 78 3.19 -0.99 6.55
C ALA A 78 2.46 -1.38 5.26
N LEU A 79 2.24 -0.42 4.38
CA LEU A 79 1.72 -0.68 3.04
C LEU A 79 2.85 -0.45 2.02
N PHE A 80 3.23 -1.51 1.32
CA PHE A 80 4.13 -1.43 0.18
C PHE A 80 3.30 -1.17 -1.06
N THR A 81 3.48 -0.03 -1.71
CA THR A 81 2.73 0.28 -2.92
C THR A 81 3.60 0.84 -4.04
N THR A 82 3.12 0.64 -5.26
CA THR A 82 3.69 1.19 -6.48
C THR A 82 3.10 2.57 -6.77
N GLU A 83 3.79 3.37 -7.59
CA GLU A 83 3.46 4.77 -7.95
C GLU A 83 1.96 5.01 -8.25
N THR A 84 1.26 4.01 -8.81
CA THR A 84 -0.16 4.06 -9.19
C THR A 84 -1.11 4.39 -8.03
N LEU A 85 -0.90 3.86 -6.83
CA LEU A 85 -1.82 4.08 -5.72
C LEU A 85 -1.76 5.53 -5.22
N ILE A 86 -0.55 6.08 -5.11
CA ILE A 86 -0.35 7.43 -4.56
C ILE A 86 -0.85 8.51 -5.53
N ALA A 87 -0.84 8.21 -6.83
CA ALA A 87 -1.29 9.11 -7.90
C ALA A 87 -2.82 9.17 -8.08
N MET A 88 -3.59 8.14 -7.70
CA MET A 88 -5.05 8.07 -7.96
C MET A 88 -5.94 8.86 -6.96
N GLY A 89 -5.42 9.88 -6.27
CA GLY A 89 -6.28 10.85 -5.57
C GLY A 89 -6.98 10.34 -4.29
N LEU A 90 -6.72 9.11 -3.84
CA LEU A 90 -7.28 8.59 -2.59
C LEU A 90 -6.78 9.38 -1.37
N ASN A 91 -7.66 9.71 -0.44
CA ASN A 91 -7.34 10.45 0.80
C ASN A 91 -6.73 9.51 1.86
N MET A 92 -5.54 8.99 1.56
CA MET A 92 -4.79 8.06 2.42
C MET A 92 -3.57 8.77 3.02
N PRO A 93 -3.73 9.54 4.11
CA PRO A 93 -2.62 10.26 4.71
C PRO A 93 -1.69 9.29 5.47
N ALA A 94 -0.46 9.17 4.98
CA ALA A 94 0.63 8.40 5.56
C ALA A 94 1.23 9.16 6.76
N LYS A 95 1.77 8.47 7.77
CA LYS A 95 2.63 9.16 8.75
C LYS A 95 4.02 9.40 8.18
N THR A 96 4.59 8.36 7.59
CA THR A 96 5.91 8.37 6.98
C THR A 96 5.82 7.76 5.59
N VAL A 97 6.49 8.40 4.63
CA VAL A 97 6.69 7.88 3.28
C VAL A 97 8.17 7.54 3.13
N VAL A 98 8.46 6.32 2.70
CA VAL A 98 9.83 5.87 2.43
C VAL A 98 9.96 5.51 0.95
N PHE A 99 10.91 6.13 0.28
CA PHE A 99 11.31 5.78 -1.07
C PHE A 99 12.38 4.70 -1.00
N THR A 100 12.13 3.57 -1.64
CA THR A 100 13.13 2.48 -1.75
C THR A 100 14.09 2.67 -2.92
N ALA A 101 13.69 3.46 -3.92
CA ALA A 101 14.50 3.81 -5.08
C ALA A 101 14.08 5.18 -5.63
N VAL A 102 15.05 5.95 -6.11
CA VAL A 102 14.85 7.26 -6.77
C VAL A 102 14.89 7.18 -8.30
N LYS A 103 15.15 5.99 -8.84
CA LYS A 103 15.15 5.71 -10.28
C LYS A 103 13.99 4.78 -10.62
N LYS A 104 13.31 5.05 -11.73
CA LYS A 104 12.23 4.25 -12.27
C LYS A 104 12.46 3.88 -13.73
N TRP A 105 11.89 2.77 -14.16
CA TRP A 105 11.92 2.33 -15.55
C TRP A 105 10.72 2.91 -16.31
N ASP A 106 10.98 3.75 -17.32
CA ASP A 106 9.92 4.40 -18.12
C ASP A 106 9.48 3.57 -19.33
N GLY A 107 9.97 2.34 -19.46
CA GLY A 107 9.79 1.48 -20.63
C GLY A 107 11.05 1.38 -21.49
N ASP A 108 11.85 2.45 -21.53
CA ASP A 108 12.99 2.60 -22.45
C ASP A 108 14.34 2.80 -21.70
N SER A 109 14.32 3.58 -20.62
CA SER A 109 15.50 3.80 -19.77
C SER A 109 15.16 3.95 -18.29
N HIS A 110 16.17 3.78 -17.44
CA HIS A 110 16.08 4.10 -16.01
C HIS A 110 16.25 5.61 -15.83
N ARG A 111 15.16 6.33 -15.57
CA ARG A 111 15.17 7.76 -15.28
C ARG A 111 14.97 8.04 -13.81
N TYR A 112 15.51 9.17 -13.33
CA TYR A 112 15.17 9.67 -12.00
C TYR A 112 13.71 10.12 -11.93
N ILE A 113 13.13 10.02 -10.73
CA ILE A 113 11.81 10.59 -10.44
C ILE A 113 11.82 12.10 -10.71
N ARG A 114 10.81 12.60 -11.42
CA ARG A 114 10.64 14.04 -11.67
C ARG A 114 10.20 14.73 -10.38
N SER A 115 10.47 16.03 -10.28
CA SER A 115 10.05 16.86 -9.15
C SER A 115 8.56 16.74 -8.84
N GLY A 116 7.69 16.71 -9.86
CA GLY A 116 6.25 16.53 -9.69
C GLY A 116 5.87 15.17 -9.10
N GLU A 117 6.53 14.09 -9.52
CA GLU A 117 6.30 12.72 -9.02
C GLU A 117 6.74 12.63 -7.55
N TYR A 118 7.90 13.20 -7.23
CA TYR A 118 8.38 13.31 -5.86
C TYR A 118 7.40 14.07 -4.97
N ILE A 119 6.93 15.25 -5.39
CA ILE A 119 5.98 16.08 -4.62
C ILE A 119 4.66 15.33 -4.39
N GLN A 120 4.14 14.63 -5.40
CA GLN A 120 2.93 13.82 -5.25
C GLN A 120 3.09 12.71 -4.22
N MET A 121 4.26 12.03 -4.21
CA MET A 121 4.55 10.95 -3.27
C MET A 121 4.83 11.47 -1.86
N SER A 122 5.76 12.41 -1.71
CA SER A 122 6.15 12.99 -0.42
C SER A 122 5.01 13.81 0.21
N GLY A 123 4.13 14.41 -0.60
CA GLY A 123 2.99 15.19 -0.15
C GLY A 123 1.94 14.38 0.62
N ARG A 124 1.97 13.04 0.52
CA ARG A 124 1.13 12.16 1.35
C ARG A 124 1.69 11.95 2.76
N ALA A 125 2.95 12.33 3.01
CA ALA A 125 3.56 12.19 4.33
C ALA A 125 3.04 13.23 5.33
N GLY A 126 2.66 12.74 6.50
CA GLY A 126 2.11 13.50 7.61
C GLY A 126 0.61 13.75 7.50
N ARG A 127 -0.13 13.32 8.53
CA ARG A 127 -1.57 13.52 8.63
C ARG A 127 -1.84 14.95 9.11
N CYS A 128 -2.46 15.78 8.27
CA CYS A 128 -2.83 17.16 8.61
C CYS A 128 -3.64 17.18 9.93
N GLY A 129 -3.16 17.93 10.93
CA GLY A 129 -3.80 18.05 12.24
C GLY A 129 -3.60 16.88 13.23
N LYS A 130 -2.84 15.83 12.87
CA LYS A 130 -2.53 14.70 13.79
C LYS A 130 -1.04 14.48 14.03
N ASP A 131 -0.19 14.79 13.06
CA ASP A 131 1.26 14.62 13.19
C ASP A 131 1.96 16.00 13.20
N GLU A 132 2.85 16.23 14.16
CA GLU A 132 3.64 17.47 14.28
C GLU A 132 4.75 17.60 13.23
N ARG A 133 5.20 16.46 12.69
CA ARG A 133 6.30 16.39 11.72
C ARG A 133 5.92 15.49 10.55
N ARG A 134 6.26 15.93 9.33
CA ARG A 134 6.18 15.11 8.12
C ARG A 134 7.53 14.44 7.91
N ILE A 135 7.55 13.11 7.86
CA ILE A 135 8.80 12.35 7.69
C ILE A 135 8.78 11.70 6.32
N CYS A 136 9.75 12.08 5.48
CA CYS A 136 10.06 11.43 4.22
C CYS A 136 11.48 10.89 4.29
N ILE A 137 11.69 9.64 3.90
CA ILE A 137 13.00 8.98 3.88
C ILE A 137 13.27 8.52 2.46
N ILE A 138 14.47 8.78 1.95
CA ILE A 138 14.95 8.39 0.62
C ILE A 138 16.15 7.48 0.78
#